data_AF-A0A2T1ND53-F1
#
_entry.id   AF-A0A2T1ND53-F1
#
_cell.length_a   1.000
_cell.length_b   1.000
_cell.length_c   1.000
_cell.angle_alpha   90.00
_cell.angle_beta   90.00
_cell.angle_gamma   90.00
#
_symmetry.space_group_name_H-M   'P 1'
#
loop_
_entity.id
_entity.type
_entity.pdbx_description
1 polymer ?
#
loop_
_entity_poly.entity_id
_entity_poly.type
_entity_poly.pdbx_seq_one_letter_code
_entity_poly.pdbx_strand_id
1 'polypeptide(L)'
;MAKSLTKTKIIQITSGRGPAECCWVVAQVLKLFLEAAKLKTIEYSILQRETGVENGTLQSATVQISGTNLTTFLSKWLGTIQWIGVSAYRPKHKRKNWFIGIYEIEQIYGSDIADKDILYQATRSSGPGGQHVNKVSSAIRATHKPTNTQVLVMDSRSQHQNKKLAKIRLIEKVNQTQTKRLKSSIKNQWENHLNIKRGQPTKVFKGSDFKIQKKDKTFKKERGKLKTELQKQLKLK
;
A
#
# COMPACT_ATOMS: atom_id res chain seq x y z
N MET A 1 -19.88 -21.17 13.51
CA MET A 1 -18.50 -21.12 12.95
C MET A 1 -18.26 -19.74 12.38
N ALA A 2 -17.35 -18.95 12.98
CA ALA A 2 -17.04 -17.62 12.47
C ALA A 2 -16.42 -17.76 11.07
N LYS A 3 -17.06 -17.21 10.03
CA LYS A 3 -16.44 -17.01 8.72
C LYS A 3 -15.19 -16.18 8.97
N SER A 4 -14.02 -16.83 8.94
CA SER A 4 -12.74 -16.14 8.98
C SER A 4 -12.77 -15.10 7.85
N LEU A 5 -12.72 -13.82 8.20
CA LEU A 5 -12.77 -12.70 7.26
C LEU A 5 -11.64 -12.84 6.24
N THR A 6 -11.98 -13.27 5.03
CA THR A 6 -11.06 -13.33 3.90
C THR A 6 -10.65 -11.90 3.56
N LYS A 7 -9.37 -11.58 3.74
CA LYS A 7 -8.82 -10.27 3.39
C LYS A 7 -8.34 -10.31 1.95
N THR A 8 -8.54 -9.20 1.23
CA THR A 8 -7.97 -8.97 -0.10
C THR A 8 -6.86 -7.93 0.01
N LYS A 9 -5.76 -8.14 -0.72
CA LYS A 9 -4.67 -7.16 -0.84
C LYS A 9 -4.19 -7.12 -2.28
N ILE A 10 -3.73 -5.95 -2.71
CA ILE A 10 -3.17 -5.73 -4.04
C ILE A 10 -1.67 -5.50 -3.89
N ILE A 11 -0.88 -6.24 -4.68
CA ILE A 11 0.58 -6.23 -4.63
C ILE A 11 1.12 -5.80 -5.98
N GLN A 12 2.02 -4.83 -5.96
CA GLN A 12 2.78 -4.37 -7.11
C GLN A 12 4.19 -4.96 -7.06
N ILE A 13 4.62 -5.59 -8.14
CA ILE A 13 6.00 -6.04 -8.34
C ILE A 13 6.55 -5.23 -9.51
N THR A 14 7.63 -4.47 -9.29
CA THR A 14 8.17 -3.61 -10.35
C THR A 14 9.69 -3.60 -10.39
N SER A 15 10.23 -3.53 -11.61
CA SER A 15 11.64 -3.29 -11.89
C SER A 15 11.99 -1.80 -11.79
N GLY A 16 10.97 -0.93 -11.68
CA GLY A 16 11.09 0.51 -11.70
C GLY A 16 11.66 1.01 -13.03
N ARG A 17 12.59 1.97 -12.97
CA ARG A 17 13.42 2.38 -14.11
C ARG A 17 14.69 1.52 -14.26
N GLY A 18 14.61 0.25 -13.86
CA GLY A 18 15.70 -0.70 -14.00
C GLY A 18 15.90 -1.16 -15.45
N PRO A 19 17.10 -1.65 -15.79
CA PRO A 19 17.39 -2.21 -17.12
C PRO A 19 16.70 -3.58 -17.31
N ALA A 20 16.84 -4.17 -18.51
CA ALA A 20 16.22 -5.44 -18.89
C ALA A 20 16.47 -6.58 -17.88
N GLU A 21 17.64 -6.60 -17.21
CA GLU A 21 17.93 -7.59 -16.17
C GLU A 21 16.93 -7.50 -15.00
N CYS A 22 16.56 -6.29 -14.57
CA CYS A 22 15.57 -6.10 -13.52
C CYS A 22 14.18 -6.55 -14.00
N CYS A 23 13.83 -6.30 -15.26
CA CYS A 23 12.55 -6.72 -15.84
C CYS A 23 12.43 -8.26 -15.92
N TRP A 24 13.53 -8.93 -16.24
CA TRP A 24 13.59 -10.39 -16.19
C TRP A 24 13.44 -10.92 -14.76
N VAL A 25 14.11 -10.28 -13.79
CA VAL A 25 13.98 -10.62 -12.36
C VAL A 25 12.53 -10.48 -11.88
N VAL A 26 11.79 -9.44 -12.31
CA VAL A 26 10.36 -9.30 -11.99
C VAL A 26 9.56 -10.49 -12.49
N ALA A 27 9.77 -10.93 -13.74
CA ALA A 27 9.05 -12.07 -14.30
C ALA A 27 9.30 -13.37 -13.50
N GLN A 28 10.55 -13.61 -13.13
CA GLN A 28 10.92 -14.80 -12.35
C GLN A 28 10.42 -14.74 -10.91
N VAL A 29 10.54 -13.58 -10.26
CA VAL A 29 10.04 -13.38 -8.90
C VAL A 29 8.52 -13.45 -8.86
N LEU A 30 7.82 -12.95 -9.88
CA LEU A 30 6.37 -13.10 -10.01
C LEU A 30 5.99 -14.58 -10.03
N LYS A 31 6.65 -15.40 -10.86
CA LYS A 31 6.41 -16.85 -10.92
C LYS A 31 6.58 -17.51 -9.54
N LEU A 32 7.70 -17.25 -8.88
CA LEU A 32 7.97 -17.78 -7.53
C LEU A 32 6.98 -17.28 -6.47
N PHE A 33 6.53 -16.02 -6.58
CA PHE A 33 5.55 -15.43 -5.68
C PHE A 33 4.19 -16.14 -5.82
N LEU A 34 3.75 -16.40 -7.05
CA LEU A 34 2.50 -17.11 -7.33
C LEU A 34 2.55 -18.57 -6.88
N GLU A 35 3.66 -19.27 -7.13
CA GLU A 35 3.87 -20.64 -6.63
C GLU A 35 3.83 -20.68 -5.09
N ALA A 36 4.50 -19.74 -4.43
CA ALA A 36 4.48 -19.64 -2.97
C ALA A 36 3.10 -19.27 -2.41
N ALA A 37 2.28 -18.52 -3.16
CA ALA A 37 0.89 -18.24 -2.79
C ALA A 37 0.03 -19.51 -2.88
N LYS A 38 0.14 -20.27 -3.98
CA LYS A 38 -0.57 -21.57 -4.15
C LYS A 38 -0.25 -22.55 -3.04
N LEU A 39 1.03 -22.71 -2.69
CA LEU A 39 1.47 -23.61 -1.62
C LEU A 39 0.85 -23.29 -0.25
N LYS A 40 0.44 -22.04 -0.04
CA LYS A 40 -0.20 -21.58 1.20
C LYS A 40 -1.72 -21.46 1.08
N THR A 41 -2.31 -22.05 0.05
CA THR A 41 -3.75 -21.98 -0.25
C THR A 41 -4.26 -20.53 -0.27
N ILE A 42 -3.44 -19.62 -0.81
CA ILE A 42 -3.80 -18.22 -1.06
C ILE A 42 -4.26 -18.13 -2.51
N GLU A 43 -5.48 -17.64 -2.71
CA GLU A 43 -6.01 -17.35 -4.04
C GLU A 43 -5.37 -16.08 -4.59
N TYR A 44 -5.17 -16.03 -5.90
CA TYR A 44 -4.63 -14.86 -6.57
C TYR A 44 -5.29 -14.62 -7.92
N SER A 45 -5.38 -13.36 -8.30
CA SER A 45 -5.76 -12.90 -9.63
C SER A 45 -4.76 -11.85 -10.11
N ILE A 46 -4.43 -11.89 -11.39
CA ILE A 46 -3.48 -10.93 -11.96
C ILE A 46 -4.29 -9.80 -12.57
N LEU A 47 -4.13 -8.60 -12.02
CA LEU A 47 -4.90 -7.43 -12.43
C LEU A 47 -4.27 -6.76 -13.65
N GLN A 48 -2.95 -6.65 -13.66
CA GLN A 48 -2.22 -5.95 -14.71
C GLN A 48 -0.84 -6.56 -14.90
N ARG A 49 -0.38 -6.58 -16.16
CA ARG A 49 0.99 -6.91 -16.53
C ARG A 49 1.48 -5.87 -17.53
N GLU A 50 2.67 -5.36 -17.28
CA GLU A 50 3.38 -4.44 -18.16
C GLU A 50 4.64 -5.15 -18.66
N THR A 51 4.70 -5.38 -19.97
CA THR A 51 5.80 -6.08 -20.61
C THR A 51 7.06 -5.20 -20.61
N GLY A 52 8.22 -5.83 -20.39
CA GLY A 52 9.49 -5.15 -20.54
C GLY A 52 9.91 -5.03 -22.01
N VAL A 53 11.05 -4.38 -22.24
CA VAL A 53 11.64 -4.16 -23.57
C VAL A 53 12.01 -5.48 -24.26
N GLU A 54 12.47 -6.46 -23.48
CA GLU A 54 12.91 -7.75 -23.97
C GLU A 54 11.81 -8.80 -23.86
N ASN A 55 11.78 -9.74 -24.81
CA ASN A 55 10.79 -10.81 -24.83
C ASN A 55 10.82 -11.64 -23.54
N GLY A 56 9.64 -11.89 -22.97
CA GLY A 56 9.49 -12.65 -21.73
C GLY A 56 9.88 -11.89 -20.45
N THR A 57 10.19 -10.60 -20.54
CA THR A 57 10.46 -9.75 -19.37
C THR A 57 9.23 -8.92 -18.97
N LEU A 58 9.15 -8.53 -17.70
CA LEU A 58 8.05 -7.72 -17.17
C LEU A 58 8.61 -6.48 -16.47
N GLN A 59 8.13 -5.30 -16.84
CA GLN A 59 8.47 -4.06 -16.14
C GLN A 59 7.69 -3.93 -14.83
N SER A 60 6.42 -4.30 -14.86
CA SER A 60 5.53 -4.24 -13.71
C SER A 60 4.48 -5.35 -13.77
N ALA A 61 4.06 -5.83 -12.62
CA ALA A 61 2.91 -6.71 -12.49
C ALA A 61 2.13 -6.34 -11.22
N THR A 62 0.81 -6.28 -11.36
CA THR A 62 -0.11 -6.05 -10.25
C THR A 62 -0.94 -7.30 -10.02
N VAL A 63 -0.88 -7.84 -8.81
CA VAL A 63 -1.53 -9.09 -8.41
C VAL A 63 -2.41 -8.83 -7.21
N GLN A 64 -3.68 -9.23 -7.29
CA GLN A 64 -4.57 -9.30 -6.15
C GLN A 64 -4.45 -10.67 -5.51
N ILE A 65 -4.38 -10.71 -4.18
CA ILE A 65 -4.35 -11.94 -3.39
C ILE A 65 -5.47 -11.93 -2.36
N SER A 66 -6.12 -13.07 -2.16
CA SER A 66 -7.19 -13.28 -1.18
C SER A 66 -6.84 -14.45 -0.25
N GLY A 67 -7.01 -14.24 1.06
CA GLY A 67 -6.74 -15.29 2.04
C GLY A 67 -6.83 -14.81 3.49
N THR A 68 -6.56 -15.73 4.42
CA THR A 68 -6.68 -15.50 5.86
C THR A 68 -5.38 -14.97 6.47
N ASN A 69 -4.23 -15.55 6.09
CA ASN A 69 -2.90 -15.25 6.62
C ASN A 69 -2.01 -14.42 5.66
N LEU A 70 -2.58 -13.38 5.05
CA LEU A 70 -1.87 -12.56 4.05
C LEU A 70 -0.70 -11.77 4.66
N THR A 71 -0.84 -11.22 5.87
CA THR A 71 0.19 -10.38 6.50
C THR A 71 1.50 -11.14 6.73
N THR A 72 1.41 -12.34 7.30
CA THR A 72 2.58 -13.21 7.55
C THR A 72 3.22 -13.67 6.24
N PHE A 73 2.44 -13.92 5.20
CA PHE A 73 2.98 -14.23 3.87
C PHE A 73 3.72 -13.03 3.26
N LEU A 74 3.07 -11.87 3.22
CA LEU A 74 3.58 -10.65 2.59
C LEU A 74 4.79 -10.07 3.31
N SER A 75 4.90 -10.20 4.63
CA SER A 75 6.07 -9.74 5.40
C SER A 75 7.40 -10.29 4.86
N LYS A 76 7.38 -11.47 4.22
CA LYS A 76 8.58 -12.09 3.63
C LYS A 76 8.92 -11.54 2.24
N TRP A 77 7.97 -10.92 1.55
CA TRP A 77 8.09 -10.51 0.16
C TRP A 77 8.14 -9.00 -0.04
N LEU A 78 7.45 -8.24 0.81
CA LEU A 78 7.39 -6.78 0.73
C LEU A 78 8.78 -6.15 0.91
N GLY A 79 9.03 -5.09 0.15
CA GLY A 79 10.29 -4.34 0.14
C GLY A 79 11.16 -4.66 -1.08
N THR A 80 12.45 -4.39 -0.96
CA THR A 80 13.41 -4.58 -2.06
C THR A 80 13.84 -6.04 -2.13
N ILE A 81 13.82 -6.61 -3.33
CA ILE A 81 14.43 -7.90 -3.62
C ILE A 81 15.71 -7.68 -4.41
N GLN A 82 16.78 -8.37 -4.01
CA GLN A 82 18.05 -8.37 -4.72
C GLN A 82 18.23 -9.68 -5.47
N TRP A 83 18.57 -9.59 -6.74
CA TRP A 83 19.10 -10.71 -7.51
C TRP A 83 20.59 -10.50 -7.77
N ILE A 84 21.38 -11.55 -7.55
CA ILE A 84 22.81 -11.57 -7.78
C ILE A 84 23.10 -12.56 -8.91
N GLY A 85 23.42 -12.04 -10.09
CA GLY A 85 23.70 -12.85 -11.27
C GLY A 85 24.29 -12.02 -12.41
N VAL A 86 24.91 -12.73 -13.35
CA VAL A 86 25.49 -12.13 -14.56
C VAL A 86 24.36 -11.80 -15.53
N SER A 87 24.44 -10.64 -16.18
CA SER A 87 23.46 -10.25 -17.18
C SER A 87 23.50 -11.19 -18.39
N ALA A 88 22.34 -11.70 -18.81
CA ALA A 88 22.17 -12.39 -20.08
C ALA A 88 22.02 -11.41 -21.26
N TYR A 89 21.55 -10.19 -21.00
CA TYR A 89 21.24 -9.18 -22.02
C TYR A 89 22.44 -8.32 -22.40
N ARG A 90 23.40 -8.15 -21.50
CA ARG A 90 24.63 -7.36 -21.72
C ARG A 90 25.87 -8.23 -21.51
N PRO A 91 26.37 -8.87 -22.57
CA PRO A 91 27.61 -9.64 -22.50
C PRO A 91 28.76 -8.78 -21.96
N LYS A 92 29.66 -9.39 -21.17
CA LYS A 92 30.86 -8.76 -20.57
C LYS A 92 30.59 -7.65 -19.53
N HIS A 93 29.33 -7.35 -19.19
CA HIS A 93 29.04 -6.35 -18.18
C HIS A 93 29.38 -6.85 -16.76
N LYS A 94 30.19 -6.09 -16.01
CA LYS A 94 30.73 -6.52 -14.70
C LYS A 94 29.70 -6.51 -13.55
N ARG A 95 28.60 -5.76 -13.68
CA ARG A 95 27.60 -5.63 -12.61
C ARG A 95 26.84 -6.94 -12.42
N LYS A 96 26.70 -7.35 -11.15
CA LYS A 96 25.96 -8.56 -10.76
C LYS A 96 24.78 -8.31 -9.84
N ASN A 97 24.64 -7.11 -9.27
CA ASN A 97 23.58 -6.80 -8.30
C ASN A 97 22.44 -6.01 -8.97
N TRP A 98 21.25 -6.61 -8.95
CA TRP A 98 20.04 -6.09 -9.55
C TRP A 98 18.94 -6.04 -8.49
N PHE A 99 18.09 -5.01 -8.55
CA PHE A 99 17.09 -4.75 -7.52
C PHE A 99 15.73 -4.53 -8.15
N ILE A 100 14.70 -5.08 -7.50
CA ILE A 100 13.28 -4.87 -7.82
C ILE A 100 12.53 -4.51 -6.54
N GLY A 101 11.38 -3.87 -6.68
CA GLY A 101 10.49 -3.52 -5.57
C GLY A 101 9.23 -4.37 -5.54
N ILE A 102 8.83 -4.81 -4.35
CA ILE A 102 7.49 -5.35 -4.10
C ILE A 102 6.79 -4.46 -3.08
N TYR A 103 5.65 -3.91 -3.47
CA TYR A 103 4.89 -2.95 -2.65
C TYR A 103 3.45 -3.41 -2.49
N GLU A 104 2.86 -3.09 -1.34
CA GLU A 104 1.43 -3.22 -1.12
C GLU A 104 0.75 -1.94 -1.60
N ILE A 105 -0.30 -2.09 -2.41
CA ILE A 105 -1.15 -0.99 -2.87
C ILE A 105 -2.43 -1.00 -2.04
N GLU A 106 -2.86 0.19 -1.61
CA GLU A 106 -4.16 0.36 -0.98
C GLU A 106 -5.30 0.11 -1.99
N GLN A 107 -6.20 -0.81 -1.65
CA GLN A 107 -7.41 -1.03 -2.43
C GLN A 107 -8.42 0.05 -2.05
N ILE A 108 -8.68 0.98 -2.98
CA ILE A 108 -9.67 2.04 -2.78
C ILE A 108 -11.00 1.57 -3.37
N TYR A 109 -12.01 1.41 -2.52
CA TYR A 109 -13.37 1.13 -2.94
C TYR A 109 -14.12 2.45 -3.17
N GLY A 110 -14.81 2.55 -4.31
CA GLY A 110 -15.83 3.57 -4.50
C GLY A 110 -16.94 3.36 -3.48
N SER A 111 -17.41 4.42 -2.84
CA SER A 111 -18.56 4.36 -1.93
C SER A 111 -19.69 5.14 -2.56
N ASP A 112 -20.74 4.45 -3.01
CA ASP A 112 -21.99 5.10 -3.35
C ASP A 112 -22.64 5.63 -2.08
N ILE A 113 -22.97 6.93 -2.08
CA ILE A 113 -23.50 7.61 -0.91
C ILE A 113 -25.00 7.34 -0.85
N ALA A 114 -25.41 6.42 0.02
CA ALA A 114 -26.83 6.18 0.27
C ALA A 114 -27.38 7.17 1.31
N ASP A 115 -28.64 7.57 1.16
CA ASP A 115 -29.29 8.53 2.07
C ASP A 115 -29.37 8.05 3.52
N LYS A 116 -29.44 6.72 3.73
CA LYS A 116 -29.43 6.07 5.05
C LYS A 116 -28.13 6.26 5.84
N ASP A 117 -27.04 6.54 5.14
CA ASP A 117 -25.71 6.69 5.72
C ASP A 117 -25.44 8.14 6.18
N ILE A 118 -26.36 9.05 5.90
CA ILE A 118 -26.27 10.46 6.30
C ILE A 118 -27.07 10.69 7.58
N LEU A 119 -26.36 11.08 8.63
CA LEU A 119 -26.96 11.57 9.88
C LEU A 119 -27.14 13.08 9.80
N TYR A 120 -28.38 13.56 10.00
CA TYR A 120 -28.69 14.98 10.10
C TYR A 120 -28.90 15.36 11.56
N GLN A 121 -28.24 16.42 12.01
CA GLN A 121 -28.41 17.02 13.33
C GLN A 121 -28.77 18.49 13.15
N ALA A 122 -29.90 18.92 13.74
CA ALA A 122 -30.27 20.33 13.77
C ALA A 122 -29.48 21.03 14.89
N THR A 123 -28.84 22.15 14.57
CA THR A 123 -28.07 22.95 15.51
C THR A 123 -28.53 24.40 15.45
N ARG A 124 -28.20 25.18 16.47
CA ARG A 124 -28.38 26.64 16.41
C ARG A 124 -27.33 27.23 15.47
N SER A 125 -27.73 28.25 14.73
CA SER A 125 -26.82 29.02 13.88
C SER A 125 -25.87 29.84 14.76
N SER A 126 -24.60 29.92 14.38
CA SER A 126 -23.58 30.69 15.12
C SER A 126 -23.25 31.97 14.35
N GLY A 127 -23.52 33.14 14.92
CA GLY A 127 -23.16 34.42 14.34
C GLY A 127 -23.77 35.62 15.08
N PRO A 128 -23.28 36.86 14.82
CA PRO A 128 -23.87 38.08 15.35
C PRO A 128 -25.25 38.31 14.71
N GLY A 129 -26.28 37.70 15.28
CA GLY A 129 -27.65 37.74 14.76
C GLY A 129 -28.66 38.11 15.85
N GLY A 130 -29.81 38.64 15.43
CA GLY A 130 -30.92 38.99 16.32
C GLY A 130 -31.57 37.79 17.02
N GLN A 131 -32.60 38.04 17.83
CA GLN A 131 -33.24 37.02 18.69
C GLN A 131 -33.64 35.72 17.97
N HIS A 132 -33.99 35.80 16.69
CA HIS A 132 -34.38 34.64 15.87
C HIS A 132 -33.21 33.68 15.61
N VAL A 133 -31.98 34.17 15.46
CA VAL A 133 -30.77 33.35 15.22
C VAL A 133 -30.40 32.55 16.47
N ASN A 134 -30.63 33.13 17.65
CA ASN A 134 -30.27 32.52 18.94
C ASN A 134 -31.34 31.54 19.45
N LYS A 135 -32.61 31.69 19.03
CA LYS A 135 -33.73 30.86 19.49
C LYS A 135 -34.03 29.66 18.58
N VAL A 136 -33.87 29.80 17.26
CA VAL A 136 -34.31 28.79 16.28
C VAL A 136 -33.15 27.91 15.80
N SER A 137 -33.33 26.59 15.88
CA SER A 137 -32.35 25.59 15.39
C SER A 137 -32.48 25.37 13.88
N SER A 138 -32.17 26.39 13.08
CA SER A 138 -32.26 26.33 11.61
C SER A 138 -31.02 25.73 10.93
N ALA A 139 -29.85 25.72 11.58
CA ALA A 139 -28.62 25.15 11.03
C ALA A 139 -28.67 23.62 11.02
N ILE A 140 -28.05 22.99 10.03
CA ILE A 140 -27.99 21.54 9.90
C ILE A 140 -26.56 21.08 9.73
N ARG A 141 -26.18 20.14 10.60
CA ARG A 141 -24.97 19.34 10.47
C ARG A 141 -25.34 18.01 9.81
N ALA A 142 -24.79 17.75 8.64
CA ALA A 142 -24.90 16.46 7.96
C ALA A 142 -23.58 15.70 8.10
N THR A 143 -23.64 14.44 8.52
CA THR A 143 -22.47 13.57 8.76
C THR A 143 -22.63 12.26 8.00
N HIS A 144 -21.67 11.93 7.15
CA HIS A 144 -21.62 10.64 6.48
C HIS A 144 -20.95 9.62 7.40
N LYS A 145 -21.72 8.64 7.92
CA LYS A 145 -21.24 7.67 8.92
C LYS A 145 -20.02 6.86 8.45
N PRO A 146 -19.96 6.33 7.22
CA PRO A 146 -18.84 5.50 6.78
C PRO A 146 -17.51 6.27 6.68
N THR A 147 -17.55 7.54 6.27
CA THR A 147 -16.32 8.34 6.07
C THR A 147 -16.06 9.34 7.20
N ASN A 148 -16.95 9.44 8.19
CA ASN A 148 -16.95 10.47 9.25
C ASN A 148 -16.80 11.90 8.71
N THR A 149 -17.22 12.14 7.47
CA THR A 149 -17.14 13.47 6.85
C THR A 149 -18.36 14.27 7.28
N GLN A 150 -18.14 15.49 7.77
CA GLN A 150 -19.21 16.38 8.22
C GLN A 150 -19.21 17.71 7.46
N VAL A 151 -20.41 18.26 7.29
CA VAL A 151 -20.68 19.60 6.76
C VAL A 151 -21.72 20.27 7.64
N LEU A 152 -21.52 21.56 7.92
CA LEU A 152 -22.50 22.42 8.58
C LEU A 152 -23.03 23.41 7.56
N VAL A 153 -24.35 23.59 7.50
CA VAL A 153 -25.04 24.53 6.61
C VAL A 153 -26.00 25.38 7.42
N MET A 154 -25.92 26.70 7.24
CA MET A 154 -26.72 27.69 7.96
C MET A 154 -27.11 28.88 7.08
N ASP A 155 -27.08 28.69 5.76
CA ASP A 155 -27.22 29.74 4.74
C ASP A 155 -28.62 30.35 4.70
N SER A 156 -29.66 29.57 5.00
CA SER A 156 -31.05 30.01 5.01
C SER A 156 -31.64 30.01 6.42
N ARG A 157 -32.68 30.84 6.63
CA ARG A 157 -33.55 30.77 7.81
C ARG A 157 -34.40 29.49 7.86
N SER A 158 -34.58 28.79 6.74
CA SER A 158 -35.37 27.57 6.64
C SER A 158 -34.53 26.31 6.88
N GLN A 159 -34.91 25.53 7.89
CA GLN A 159 -34.30 24.23 8.19
C GLN A 159 -34.39 23.26 6.98
N HIS A 160 -35.52 23.22 6.29
CA HIS A 160 -35.70 22.30 5.16
C HIS A 160 -34.77 22.62 3.99
N GLN A 161 -34.58 23.92 3.69
CA GLN A 161 -33.62 24.37 2.67
C GLN A 161 -32.19 24.03 3.08
N ASN A 162 -31.82 24.29 4.34
CA ASN A 162 -30.50 23.92 4.85
C ASN A 162 -30.27 22.40 4.80
N LYS A 163 -31.30 21.58 4.94
CA LYS A 163 -31.19 20.10 4.88
C LYS A 163 -30.83 19.65 3.47
N LYS A 164 -31.53 20.17 2.46
CA LYS A 164 -31.27 19.90 1.04
C LYS A 164 -29.85 20.33 0.66
N LEU A 165 -29.45 21.53 1.07
CA LEU A 165 -28.12 22.06 0.77
C LEU A 165 -27.01 21.30 1.51
N ALA A 166 -27.24 20.89 2.76
CA ALA A 166 -26.31 20.06 3.51
C ALA A 166 -26.06 18.71 2.85
N LYS A 167 -27.09 18.08 2.27
CA LYS A 167 -26.95 16.85 1.49
C LYS A 167 -26.03 17.06 0.28
N ILE A 168 -26.30 18.09 -0.53
CA ILE A 168 -25.52 18.39 -1.74
C ILE A 168 -24.04 18.64 -1.39
N ARG A 169 -23.77 19.52 -0.43
CA ARG A 169 -22.40 19.84 0.01
C ARG A 169 -21.68 18.65 0.63
N LEU A 170 -22.40 17.79 1.36
CA LEU A 170 -21.82 16.58 1.93
C LEU A 170 -21.37 15.61 0.84
N ILE A 171 -22.24 15.35 -0.15
CA ILE A 171 -21.93 14.49 -1.29
C ILE A 171 -20.71 15.01 -2.04
N GLU A 172 -20.69 16.30 -2.34
CA GLU A 172 -19.56 16.94 -3.02
C GLU A 172 -18.25 16.77 -2.23
N LYS A 173 -18.27 17.05 -0.93
CA LYS A 173 -17.09 16.93 -0.05
C LYS A 173 -16.59 15.48 0.06
N VAL A 174 -17.49 14.51 0.15
CA VAL A 174 -17.12 13.09 0.17
C VAL A 174 -16.47 12.69 -1.15
N ASN A 175 -17.07 13.06 -2.28
CA ASN A 175 -16.53 12.77 -3.62
C ASN A 175 -15.17 13.42 -3.86
N GLN A 176 -14.99 14.68 -3.43
CA GLN A 176 -13.70 15.36 -3.46
C GLN A 176 -12.65 14.60 -2.63
N THR A 177 -13.02 14.11 -1.45
CA THR A 177 -12.12 13.35 -0.56
C THR A 177 -11.73 12.01 -1.19
N GLN A 178 -12.70 11.28 -1.76
CA GLN A 178 -12.44 10.02 -2.49
C GLN A 178 -11.52 10.27 -3.69
N THR A 179 -11.77 11.30 -4.48
CA THR A 179 -10.94 11.68 -5.64
C THR A 179 -9.52 12.03 -5.22
N LYS A 180 -9.35 12.78 -4.11
CA LYS A 180 -8.03 13.07 -3.54
C LYS A 180 -7.28 11.80 -3.14
N ARG A 181 -7.95 10.83 -2.50
CA ARG A 181 -7.36 9.53 -2.14
C ARG A 181 -6.95 8.72 -3.36
N LEU A 182 -7.79 8.68 -4.40
CA LEU A 182 -7.48 8.02 -5.66
C LEU A 182 -6.24 8.64 -6.32
N LYS A 183 -6.20 9.97 -6.43
CA LYS A 183 -5.04 10.70 -6.96
C LYS A 183 -3.77 10.40 -6.16
N SER A 184 -3.83 10.39 -4.82
CA SER A 184 -2.67 10.03 -4.00
C SER A 184 -2.23 8.59 -4.19
N SER A 185 -3.16 7.64 -4.33
CA SER A 185 -2.80 6.23 -4.57
C SER A 185 -2.11 6.03 -5.91
N ILE A 186 -2.63 6.66 -6.98
CA ILE A 186 -1.99 6.65 -8.31
C ILE A 186 -0.59 7.27 -8.23
N LYS A 187 -0.45 8.39 -7.52
CA LYS A 187 0.85 9.03 -7.29
C LYS A 187 1.82 8.08 -6.55
N ASN A 188 1.37 7.41 -5.50
CA ASN A 188 2.20 6.46 -4.75
C ASN A 188 2.62 5.26 -5.62
N GLN A 189 1.71 4.71 -6.43
CA GLN A 189 2.04 3.65 -7.39
C GLN A 189 3.11 4.10 -8.39
N TRP A 190 3.01 5.35 -8.86
CA TRP A 190 4.02 5.93 -9.74
C TRP A 190 5.37 6.13 -9.03
N GLU A 191 5.36 6.62 -7.79
CA GLU A 191 6.56 6.78 -6.97
C GLU A 191 7.25 5.43 -6.66
N ASN A 192 6.49 4.35 -6.50
CA ASN A 192 7.03 3.00 -6.34
C ASN A 192 7.93 2.58 -7.52
N HIS A 193 7.62 3.03 -8.73
CA HIS A 193 8.44 2.79 -9.93
C HIS A 193 9.73 3.61 -9.96
N LEU A 194 9.75 4.77 -9.30
CA LEU A 194 10.91 5.66 -9.28
C LEU A 194 11.87 5.33 -8.14
N ASN A 195 11.33 5.10 -6.95
CA ASN A 195 12.08 5.13 -5.70
C ASN A 195 12.39 3.73 -5.15
N ILE A 196 12.92 2.85 -6.00
CA ILE A 196 13.38 1.53 -5.53
C ILE A 196 14.63 1.70 -4.67
N LYS A 197 14.50 1.41 -3.37
CA LYS A 197 15.61 1.45 -2.42
C LYS A 197 16.67 0.41 -2.79
N ARG A 198 17.86 0.88 -3.19
CA ARG A 198 19.01 0.04 -3.53
C ARG A 198 19.81 -0.28 -2.27
N GLY A 199 19.42 -1.33 -1.55
CA GLY A 199 20.06 -1.74 -0.30
C GLY A 199 19.07 -2.40 0.66
N GLN A 200 19.60 -3.09 1.69
CA GLN A 200 18.82 -3.81 2.71
C GLN A 200 17.70 -4.70 2.11
N PRO A 201 18.05 -5.65 1.23
CA PRO A 201 17.04 -6.47 0.59
C PRO A 201 16.31 -7.36 1.60
N THR A 202 14.99 -7.47 1.44
CA THR A 202 14.15 -8.42 2.18
C THR A 202 14.52 -9.85 1.81
N LYS A 203 14.77 -10.10 0.51
CA LYS A 203 15.21 -11.38 -0.03
C LYS A 203 16.33 -11.23 -1.04
N VAL A 204 17.22 -12.23 -1.04
CA VAL A 204 18.34 -12.32 -1.99
C VAL A 204 18.23 -13.64 -2.77
N PHE A 205 18.21 -13.53 -4.08
CA PHE A 205 18.27 -14.64 -5.02
C PHE A 205 19.62 -14.66 -5.74
N LYS A 206 20.13 -15.86 -6.06
CA LYS A 206 21.40 -16.04 -6.76
C LYS A 206 21.27 -16.98 -7.96
N GLY A 207 22.08 -16.71 -8.98
CA GLY A 207 22.21 -17.57 -10.16
C GLY A 207 21.00 -17.51 -11.10
N SER A 208 21.07 -18.30 -12.18
CA SER A 208 19.97 -18.50 -13.14
C SER A 208 18.75 -19.17 -12.51
N ASP A 209 18.98 -20.05 -11.54
CA ASP A 209 17.96 -20.93 -10.97
C ASP A 209 17.17 -20.29 -9.82
N PHE A 210 17.43 -19.03 -9.48
CA PHE A 210 16.82 -18.31 -8.35
C PHE A 210 16.85 -19.09 -7.03
N LYS A 211 17.97 -19.76 -6.74
CA LYS A 211 18.13 -20.43 -5.44
C LYS A 211 18.06 -19.39 -4.32
N ILE A 212 17.16 -19.62 -3.36
CA ILE A 212 17.02 -18.76 -2.17
C ILE A 212 18.30 -18.89 -1.36
N GLN A 213 19.00 -17.77 -1.15
CA GLN A 213 20.13 -17.78 -0.23
C GLN A 213 19.57 -17.80 1.20
N LYS A 214 19.82 -18.87 1.95
CA LYS A 214 19.58 -18.84 3.40
C LYS A 214 20.47 -17.76 4.00
N LYS A 215 19.91 -16.88 4.83
CA LYS A 215 20.72 -15.97 5.64
C LYS A 215 21.56 -16.84 6.57
N ASP A 216 22.85 -16.94 6.31
CA ASP A 216 23.79 -17.45 7.30
C ASP A 216 23.74 -16.48 8.47
N LYS A 217 23.12 -16.91 9.58
CA LYS A 217 23.14 -16.15 10.83
C LYS A 217 24.56 -16.24 11.40
N THR A 218 25.48 -15.47 10.85
CA THR A 218 26.83 -15.35 11.40
C THR A 218 26.79 -14.40 12.60
N PHE A 219 26.79 -14.99 13.80
CA PHE A 219 26.90 -14.26 15.07
C PHE A 219 28.31 -13.71 15.33
N LYS A 220 29.22 -13.74 14.35
CA LYS A 220 30.63 -13.35 14.50
C LYS A 220 30.80 -11.94 15.06
N LYS A 221 29.97 -10.99 14.61
CA LYS A 221 30.01 -9.59 15.05
C LYS A 221 29.47 -9.41 16.48
N GLU A 222 28.40 -10.13 16.81
CA GLU A 222 27.75 -10.11 18.13
C GLU A 222 28.61 -10.80 19.18
N ARG A 223 29.17 -11.98 18.84
CA ARG A 223 30.20 -12.69 19.62
C ARG A 223 31.46 -11.85 19.80
N GLY A 224 31.85 -11.08 18.78
CA GLY A 224 32.95 -10.12 18.86
C GLY A 224 32.69 -9.06 19.92
N LYS A 225 31.52 -8.39 19.87
CA LYS A 225 31.10 -7.39 20.87
C LYS A 225 31.05 -7.95 22.30
N LEU A 226 30.40 -9.09 22.48
CA LEU A 226 30.28 -9.73 23.79
C LEU A 226 31.65 -10.10 24.37
N LYS A 227 32.59 -10.54 23.52
CA LYS A 227 33.98 -10.82 23.94
C LYS A 227 34.69 -9.56 24.42
N THR A 228 34.57 -8.44 23.70
CA THR A 228 35.20 -7.17 24.12
C THR A 228 34.59 -6.64 25.41
N GLU A 229 33.27 -6.78 25.57
CA GLU A 229 32.54 -6.35 26.77
C GLU A 229 32.95 -7.16 28.00
N LEU A 230 33.07 -8.48 27.85
CA LEU A 230 33.54 -9.38 28.90
C LEU A 230 35.01 -9.11 29.29
N GLN A 231 35.88 -8.81 28.32
CA GLN A 231 37.26 -8.38 28.59
C GLN A 231 37.33 -7.05 29.35
N LYS A 232 36.41 -6.13 29.09
CA LYS A 232 36.35 -4.84 29.79
C LYS A 232 35.91 -5.03 31.25
N GLN A 233 34.94 -5.91 31.50
CA GLN A 233 34.47 -6.25 32.85
C GLN A 233 35.54 -6.96 33.69
N LEU A 234 36.34 -7.84 33.08
CA LEU A 234 37.42 -8.55 33.78
C LEU A 234 38.62 -7.66 34.15
N LYS A 235 38.82 -6.53 33.45
CA LYS A 235 39.87 -5.54 33.77
C LYS A 235 39.49 -4.52 34.83
N LEU A 236 38.21 -4.48 35.24
CA LEU A 236 37.66 -3.59 36.26
C LEU A 236 37.54 -4.26 37.63
N LYS A 237 37.91 -5.55 37.72
CA LYS A 237 38.12 -6.29 38.98
C LYS A 237 39.62 -6.41 39.23
#